data_AF-A0A535AQK2-F1
#
_entry.id   AF-A0A535AQK2-F1
#
_cell.length_a   1.000
_cell.length_b   1.000
_cell.length_c   1.000
_cell.angle_alpha   90.00
_cell.angle_beta   90.00
_cell.angle_gamma   90.00
#
_symmetry.space_group_name_H-M   'P 1'
#
loop_
_entity.id
_entity.type
_entity.pdbx_description
1 polymer ?
#
loop_
_entity_poly.entity_id
_entity_poly.type
_entity_poly.pdbx_seq_one_letter_code
_entity_poly.pdbx_strand_id
1 'polypeptide(L)'
;PYLAFAATIAAGLHGIENKLELPPEFHGDAYTAKNLPRVPGNLTEAINALEKSEVARAAFGDEVVEHYLHSARLERQTFDSAVTDWELRRNFERI
;
A
#
# COMPACT_ATOMS: atom_id res chain seq x y z
N PRO A 1 -14.05 3.35 -5.42
CA PRO A 1 -14.72 3.42 -4.09
C PRO A 1 -15.09 2.05 -3.49
N TYR A 2 -15.71 1.14 -4.26
CA TYR A 2 -16.22 -0.14 -3.73
C TYR A 2 -15.14 -1.07 -3.16
N LEU A 3 -13.99 -1.18 -3.84
CA LEU A 3 -12.91 -2.08 -3.39
C LEU A 3 -12.26 -1.64 -2.08
N ALA A 4 -12.18 -0.33 -1.81
CA ALA A 4 -11.67 0.16 -0.53
C ALA A 4 -12.55 -0.28 0.64
N PHE A 5 -13.88 -0.15 0.50
CA PHE A 5 -14.81 -0.61 1.53
C PHE A 5 -14.82 -2.14 1.64
N ALA A 6 -14.85 -2.84 0.51
CA ALA A 6 -14.78 -4.31 0.50
C ALA A 6 -13.49 -4.82 1.16
N ALA A 7 -12.34 -4.20 0.91
CA ALA A 7 -11.06 -4.58 1.49
C ALA A 7 -11.04 -4.35 3.00
N THR A 8 -11.60 -3.22 3.45
CA THR A 8 -11.70 -2.88 4.87
C THR A 8 -12.59 -3.88 5.61
N ILE A 9 -13.75 -4.22 5.03
CA ILE A 9 -14.67 -5.20 5.61
C ILE A 9 -14.02 -6.59 5.62
N ALA A 10 -13.39 -7.02 4.53
CA ALA A 10 -12.72 -8.31 4.45
C ALA A 10 -11.58 -8.44 5.48
N ALA A 11 -10.77 -7.40 5.65
CA ALA A 11 -9.71 -7.38 6.67
C ALA A 11 -10.29 -7.48 8.09
N GLY A 12 -11.38 -6.76 8.37
CA GLY A 12 -12.08 -6.84 9.66
C GLY A 12 -12.66 -8.23 9.93
N LEU A 13 -13.35 -8.83 8.96
CA LEU A 13 -13.89 -10.18 9.06
C LEU A 13 -12.78 -11.22 9.27
N HIS A 14 -11.70 -11.14 8.49
CA HIS A 14 -10.54 -12.03 8.65
C HIS A 14 -9.97 -11.97 10.06
N GLY A 15 -9.87 -10.77 10.65
CA GLY A 15 -9.41 -10.59 12.03
C GLY A 15 -10.34 -11.23 13.06
N ILE A 16 -11.66 -11.09 12.89
CA ILE A 16 -12.67 -11.68 13.79
C ILE A 16 -12.66 -13.21 13.69
N GLU A 17 -12.70 -13.74 12.47
CA GLU A 17 -12.76 -15.19 12.21
C GLU A 17 -11.53 -15.93 12.72
N ASN A 18 -10.35 -15.33 12.54
CA ASN A 18 -9.07 -15.91 12.98
C ASN A 18 -8.67 -15.50 14.40
N LYS A 19 -9.49 -14.69 15.09
CA LYS A 19 -9.24 -14.18 16.44
C LYS A 19 -7.83 -13.59 16.59
N LEU A 20 -7.42 -12.78 15.62
CA LEU A 20 -6.08 -12.20 15.61
C LEU A 20 -5.87 -11.32 16.85
N GLU A 21 -4.69 -11.43 17.46
CA GLU A 21 -4.33 -10.60 18.60
C GLU A 21 -4.16 -9.15 18.16
N LEU A 22 -4.88 -8.26 18.84
CA LEU A 22 -4.73 -6.83 18.65
C LEU A 22 -3.52 -6.34 19.46
N PRO A 23 -2.63 -5.53 18.85
CA PRO A 23 -1.59 -4.87 19.62
C PRO A 23 -2.23 -3.94 20.67
N PRO A 24 -1.51 -3.64 21.77
CA PRO A 24 -1.99 -2.68 22.75
C PRO A 24 -2.25 -1.32 22.09
N GLU A 25 -3.24 -0.60 22.61
CA GLU A 25 -3.54 0.75 22.16
C GLU A 25 -2.30 1.65 22.26
N PHE A 26 -2.01 2.36 21.18
CA PHE A 26 -0.91 3.31 21.17
C PHE A 26 -1.37 4.64 21.76
N HIS A 27 -0.64 5.13 22.76
CA HIS A 27 -0.86 6.42 23.40
C HIS A 27 0.25 7.41 23.04
N GLY A 28 -0.12 8.62 22.62
CA GLY A 28 0.82 9.71 22.32
C GLY A 28 0.83 10.13 20.84
N ASP A 29 1.85 10.89 20.47
CA ASP A 29 2.00 11.43 19.10
C ASP A 29 2.76 10.45 18.19
N ALA A 30 2.03 9.86 17.24
CA ALA A 30 2.58 8.92 16.25
C ALA A 30 3.65 9.54 15.33
N TYR A 31 3.69 10.87 15.15
CA TYR A 31 4.73 11.54 14.35
C TYR A 31 6.09 11.54 15.04
N THR A 32 6.12 11.50 16.37
CA THR A 32 7.37 11.49 17.16
C THR A 32 7.83 10.08 17.53
N ALA A 33 6.95 9.10 17.37
CA ALA A 33 7.22 7.70 17.69
C ALA A 33 8.21 7.09 16.71
N LYS A 34 9.31 6.53 17.23
CA LYS A 34 10.40 5.96 16.40
C LYS A 34 10.18 4.51 16.01
N ASN A 35 9.41 3.75 16.80
CA ASN A 35 9.34 2.28 16.71
C ASN A 35 7.92 1.77 16.45
N LEU A 36 7.14 2.49 15.64
CA LEU A 36 5.82 2.03 15.21
C LEU A 36 5.89 1.29 13.88
N PRO A 37 5.10 0.20 13.70
CA PRO A 37 4.88 -0.40 12.40
C PRO A 37 4.41 0.67 11.40
N ARG A 38 5.00 0.66 10.21
CA ARG A 38 4.67 1.62 9.15
C ARG A 38 3.88 0.90 8.06
N VAL A 39 2.84 1.56 7.59
CA VAL A 39 2.21 1.19 6.32
C VAL A 39 3.19 1.47 5.17
N PRO A 40 3.00 0.80 4.00
CA PRO A 40 3.78 1.11 2.80
C PRO A 40 3.89 2.61 2.54
N GLY A 41 5.13 3.10 2.37
CA GLY A 41 5.42 4.53 2.19
C GLY A 41 5.28 5.02 0.76
N ASN A 42 5.12 4.11 -0.20
CA ASN A 42 4.97 4.41 -1.61
C ASN A 42 4.21 3.29 -2.34
N LEU A 43 3.85 3.53 -3.60
CA LEU A 43 3.09 2.58 -4.41
C LEU A 43 3.83 1.26 -4.63
N THR A 44 5.15 1.28 -4.82
CA THR A 44 5.96 0.06 -5.01
C THR A 44 5.88 -0.85 -3.80
N GLU A 45 6.02 -0.30 -2.59
CA GLU A 45 5.87 -1.06 -1.35
C GLU A 45 4.44 -1.61 -1.19
N ALA A 46 3.43 -0.84 -1.58
CA ALA A 46 2.04 -1.27 -1.50
C ALA A 46 1.73 -2.42 -2.48
N ILE A 47 2.26 -2.36 -3.71
CA ILE A 47 2.19 -3.44 -4.70
C ILE A 47 2.82 -4.72 -4.12
N ASN A 48 4.03 -4.61 -3.56
CA ASN A 48 4.73 -5.76 -2.97
C ASN A 48 3.97 -6.36 -1.78
N ALA A 49 3.30 -5.53 -0.98
CA ALA A 49 2.48 -5.98 0.13
C ALA A 49 1.20 -6.69 -0.35
N LEU A 50 0.53 -6.14 -1.36
CA LEU A 50 -0.67 -6.74 -1.95
C LEU A 50 -0.38 -8.08 -2.62
N GLU A 51 0.75 -8.18 -3.35
CA GLU A 51 1.16 -9.41 -4.04
C GLU A 51 1.30 -10.61 -3.09
N LYS A 52 1.80 -10.35 -1.88
CA LYS A 52 2.03 -11.35 -0.83
C LYS A 52 0.80 -11.57 0.07
N SER A 53 -0.30 -10.87 -0.16
CA SER A 53 -1.47 -10.91 0.71
C SER A 53 -2.38 -12.09 0.35
N GLU A 54 -2.27 -13.17 1.11
CA GLU A 54 -3.21 -14.30 1.04
C GLU A 54 -4.63 -13.88 1.42
N VAL A 55 -4.75 -12.93 2.36
CA VAL A 55 -6.05 -12.38 2.79
C VAL A 55 -6.75 -11.66 1.65
N ALA A 56 -6.03 -10.82 0.88
CA ALA A 56 -6.61 -10.13 -0.27
C ALA A 56 -7.03 -11.12 -1.37
N ARG A 57 -6.23 -12.17 -1.62
CA ARG A 57 -6.57 -13.22 -2.59
C ARG A 57 -7.80 -14.02 -2.17
N ALA A 58 -7.90 -14.37 -0.89
CA ALA A 58 -9.09 -15.04 -0.35
C ALA A 58 -10.35 -14.16 -0.45
N ALA A 59 -10.22 -12.85 -0.25
CA ALA A 59 -11.35 -11.91 -0.26
C ALA A 59 -11.84 -11.55 -1.67
N PHE A 60 -10.93 -11.38 -2.63
CA PHE A 60 -11.24 -10.85 -3.96
C PHE A 60 -11.09 -11.85 -5.09
N GLY A 61 -10.43 -12.97 -4.85
CA GLY A 61 -10.01 -13.93 -5.87
C GLY A 61 -8.72 -13.51 -6.58
N ASP A 62 -8.00 -14.49 -7.10
CA ASP A 62 -6.70 -14.28 -7.74
C ASP A 62 -6.80 -13.38 -8.97
N GLU A 63 -7.81 -13.55 -9.83
CA GLU A 63 -7.96 -12.75 -11.05
C GLU A 63 -8.08 -11.25 -10.76
N VAL A 64 -8.83 -10.88 -9.72
CA VAL A 64 -9.01 -9.48 -9.33
C VAL A 64 -7.71 -8.91 -8.78
N VAL A 65 -7.03 -9.66 -7.89
CA VAL A 65 -5.76 -9.23 -7.31
C VAL A 65 -4.69 -9.06 -8.40
N GLU A 66 -4.56 -10.03 -9.31
CA GLU A 66 -3.61 -9.96 -10.42
C GLU A 66 -3.90 -8.80 -11.37
N HIS A 67 -5.18 -8.55 -11.70
CA HIS A 67 -5.54 -7.41 -12.52
C HIS A 67 -5.11 -6.08 -11.89
N TYR A 68 -5.36 -5.91 -10.59
CA TYR A 68 -4.96 -4.69 -9.87
C TYR A 68 -3.44 -4.55 -9.75
N LEU A 69 -2.73 -5.65 -9.48
CA LEU A 69 -1.26 -5.64 -9.44
C LEU A 69 -0.68 -5.24 -10.81
N HIS A 70 -1.24 -5.76 -11.90
CA HIS A 70 -0.81 -5.41 -13.25
C HIS A 70 -1.00 -3.92 -13.53
N SER A 71 -2.20 -3.38 -13.29
CA SER A 71 -2.49 -1.96 -13.49
C SER A 71 -1.58 -1.05 -12.65
N ALA A 72 -1.39 -1.39 -11.37
CA ALA A 72 -0.55 -0.60 -10.48
C ALA A 72 0.93 -0.61 -10.89
N ARG A 73 1.45 -1.75 -11.38
CA ARG A 73 2.82 -1.86 -11.91
C ARG A 73 3.02 -1.01 -13.16
N LEU A 74 2.04 -1.01 -14.07
CA LEU A 74 2.09 -0.18 -15.28
C LEU A 74 2.09 1.31 -14.93
N GLU A 75 1.22 1.73 -14.00
CA GLU A 75 1.19 3.11 -13.52
C GLU A 75 2.53 3.50 -12.89
N ARG A 76 3.08 2.62 -12.04
CA ARG A 76 4.39 2.84 -11.40
C ARG A 76 5.52 2.97 -12.42
N GLN A 77 5.58 2.08 -13.40
CA GLN A 77 6.57 2.14 -14.48
C GLN A 77 6.46 3.44 -15.28
N THR A 78 5.23 3.87 -15.57
CA THR A 78 4.98 5.12 -16.29
C THR A 78 5.50 6.31 -15.48
N PHE A 79 5.19 6.36 -14.19
CA PHE A 79 5.69 7.40 -13.29
C PHE A 79 7.21 7.43 -13.21
N ASP A 80 7.85 6.27 -13.08
CA ASP A 80 9.31 6.15 -12.98
C ASP A 80 10.04 6.58 -14.27
N SER A 81 9.34 6.59 -15.41
CA SER A 81 9.88 7.05 -16.69
C SER A 81 9.72 8.56 -16.94
N ALA A 82 8.95 9.26 -16.10
CA ALA A 82 8.68 10.68 -16.25
C ALA A 82 9.76 11.53 -15.57
N VAL A 83 10.30 12.53 -16.28
CA VAL A 83 11.15 13.56 -15.68
C VAL A 83 10.27 14.69 -15.18
N THR A 84 10.34 14.96 -13.88
CA THR A 84 9.53 15.99 -13.22
C THR A 84 10.17 17.38 -13.34
N ASP A 85 9.34 18.42 -13.28
CA ASP A 85 9.82 19.82 -13.26
C ASP A 85 10.81 20.08 -12.11
N TRP A 86 10.63 19.43 -10.97
CA TRP A 86 11.55 19.54 -9.84
C TRP A 86 12.95 19.02 -10.20
N GLU A 87 13.02 17.89 -10.90
CA GLU A 87 14.29 17.32 -11.37
C GLU A 87 14.94 18.19 -12.44
N LEU A 88 14.15 18.77 -13.35
CA LEU A 88 14.67 19.71 -14.35
C LEU A 88 15.30 20.92 -13.65
N ARG A 89 14.55 21.63 -12.79
CA ARG A 89 15.04 22.83 -12.10
C ARG A 89 16.30 22.55 -11.27
N ARG A 90 16.28 21.48 -10.46
CA ARG A 90 17.41 21.11 -9.60
C ARG A 90 18.69 20.80 -10.38
N ASN A 91 18.58 20.17 -11.55
CA ASN A 91 19.74 19.76 -12.33
C ASN A 91 20.23 20.87 -13.27
N PHE A 92 19.35 21.71 -13.83
CA PHE A 92 19.73 22.81 -14.71
C PHE A 92 20.22 24.07 -13.96
N GLU A 93 19.84 24.29 -12.69
CA GLU A 93 20.39 25.38 -11.86
C GLU A 93 21.83 25.12 -11.36
N ARG A 94 22.37 23.91 -11.59
CA ARG A 94 23.74 23.53 -11.18
C ARG A 94 24.76 23.59 -12.33
N ILE A 95 24.34 24.04 -13.52
CA ILE A 95 25.19 24.31 -14.69
C ILE A 95 25.34 25.82 -14.83
#